data_AF-A0A519SX88-F1
#
_entry.id   AF-A0A519SX88-F1
#
_cell.length_a   1.000
_cell.length_b   1.000
_cell.length_c   1.000
_cell.angle_alpha   90.00
_cell.angle_beta   90.00
_cell.angle_gamma   90.00
#
_symmetry.space_group_name_H-M   'P 1'
#
loop_
_entity.id
_entity.type
_entity.pdbx_description
1 polymer ?
#
loop_
_entity_poly.entity_id
_entity_poly.type
_entity_poly.pdbx_seq_one_letter_code
_entity_poly.pdbx_strand_id
1 'polypeptide(L)' 'MTNHAHLIISSEAENLSGILRDLKRHTAKEVLRAIEENAQESRREWMLWLFERAGQRNAHNTTYQFWQQSN' A
#
# COMPACT_ATOMS: atom_id res chain seq x y z
N MET A 1 -3.82 17.03 2.50
CA MET A 1 -3.93 15.58 2.79
C MET A 1 -2.61 14.93 2.39
N THR A 2 -1.90 14.25 3.29
CA THR A 2 -0.51 13.76 3.04
C THR A 2 -0.42 12.24 2.85
N ASN A 3 -1.55 11.54 2.87
CA ASN A 3 -1.65 10.08 2.85
C ASN A 3 -2.28 9.54 1.54
N HIS A 4 -2.19 10.29 0.44
CA HIS A 4 -2.74 9.91 -0.86
C HIS A 4 -1.82 10.40 -1.97
N ALA A 5 -1.88 9.74 -3.12
CA ALA A 5 -1.12 10.09 -4.31
C ALA A 5 -2.09 10.55 -5.41
N HIS A 6 -1.75 11.64 -6.09
CA HIS A 6 -2.42 12.08 -7.30
C HIS A 6 -1.61 11.62 -8.50
N LEU A 7 -2.26 11.02 -9.49
CA LEU A 7 -1.61 10.50 -10.69
C LEU A 7 -2.36 10.95 -11.94
N ILE A 8 -1.60 11.38 -12.95
CA ILE A 8 -2.07 11.53 -14.33
C ILE A 8 -1.25 10.54 -15.14
N ILE A 9 -1.89 9.48 -15.65
CA ILE A 9 -1.21 8.40 -16.37
C ILE A 9 -2.00 8.02 -17.63
N SER A 10 -1.25 7.64 -18.66
CA SER A 10 -1.75 7.07 -19.92
C SER A 10 -0.91 5.85 -20.28
N SER A 11 -1.47 4.95 -21.08
CA SER A 11 -0.78 3.75 -21.57
C SER A 11 -1.26 3.43 -22.98
N GLU A 12 -0.31 3.07 -23.86
CA GLU A 12 -0.61 2.70 -25.25
C GLU A 12 -0.80 1.19 -25.43
N ALA A 13 -0.23 0.37 -24.54
CA ALA A 13 -0.19 -1.09 -24.67
C ALA A 13 -0.92 -1.82 -23.53
N GLU A 14 -0.70 -1.39 -22.29
CA GLU A 14 -1.21 -2.06 -21.10
C GLU A 14 -2.48 -1.39 -20.55
N ASN A 15 -3.35 -2.18 -19.91
CA ASN A 15 -4.54 -1.64 -19.26
C ASN A 15 -4.16 -0.86 -17.98
N LEU A 16 -4.67 0.36 -17.84
CA LEU A 16 -4.42 1.24 -16.69
C LEU A 16 -4.74 0.59 -15.33
N SER A 17 -5.75 -0.27 -15.26
CA SER A 17 -6.09 -0.99 -14.02
C SER A 17 -4.99 -1.98 -13.60
N GLY A 18 -4.32 -2.62 -14.57
CA GLY A 18 -3.18 -3.51 -14.32
C GLY A 18 -1.98 -2.73 -13.80
N ILE A 19 -1.65 -1.62 -14.47
CA ILE A 19 -0.59 -0.70 -14.05
C ILE A 19 -0.85 -0.19 -12.62
N LEU A 20 -2.07 0.26 -12.33
CA LEU A 20 -2.44 0.76 -11.01
C LEU A 20 -2.39 -0.32 -9.94
N ARG A 21 -2.84 -1.55 -10.25
CA ARG A 21 -2.75 -2.70 -9.35
C ARG A 21 -1.29 -3.00 -9.00
N ASP A 22 -0.41 -3.01 -9.99
CA ASP A 22 0.99 -3.38 -9.80
C ASP A 22 1.77 -2.27 -9.09
N LEU A 23 1.46 -1.00 -9.37
CA LEU A 23 1.92 0.15 -8.60
C LEU A 23 1.53 0.01 -7.13
N LYS A 24 0.24 -0.22 -6.83
CA LYS A 24 -0.26 -0.40 -5.47
C LYS A 24 0.44 -1.56 -4.78
N ARG A 25 0.62 -2.70 -5.46
CA ARG A 25 1.28 -3.89 -4.92
C ARG A 25 2.75 -3.62 -4.59
N HIS A 26 3.51 -3.06 -5.54
CA HIS A 26 4.94 -2.82 -5.38
C HIS A 26 5.18 -1.79 -4.27
N THR A 27 4.52 -0.63 -4.34
CA THR A 27 4.68 0.43 -3.34
C THR A 27 4.27 0.00 -1.94
N ALA A 28 3.19 -0.78 -1.78
CA ALA A 28 2.81 -1.30 -0.48
C ALA A 28 3.92 -2.17 0.14
N LYS A 29 4.53 -3.06 -0.65
CA LYS A 29 5.63 -3.91 -0.17
C LYS A 29 6.85 -3.10 0.23
N GLU A 30 7.28 -2.17 -0.63
CA GLU A 30 8.49 -1.38 -0.37
C GLU A 30 8.31 -0.44 0.81
N VAL A 31 7.14 0.20 0.95
CA VAL A 31 6.86 1.10 2.07
C VAL A 31 6.70 0.33 3.38
N LEU A 32 5.99 -0.80 3.38
CA LEU A 32 5.89 -1.65 4.57
C LEU A 32 7.27 -2.14 5.03
N ARG A 33 8.12 -2.58 4.09
CA ARG A 33 9.51 -2.97 4.38
C ARG A 33 10.30 -1.81 4.96
N ALA A 34 10.21 -0.62 4.37
CA ALA A 34 10.90 0.56 4.86
C ALA A 34 10.43 0.98 6.26
N ILE A 35 9.15 0.78 6.60
CA ILE A 35 8.65 1.01 7.96
C ILE A 35 9.23 -0.04 8.92
N GLU A 36 9.17 -1.32 8.57
CA GLU A 36 9.63 -2.43 9.40
C GLU A 36 11.14 -2.35 9.71
N GLU A 37 11.95 -2.06 8.69
CA GLU A 37 13.41 -1.97 8.80
C GLU A 37 13.90 -0.66 9.46
N ASN A 38 13.04 0.34 9.60
CA ASN A 38 13.43 1.62 10.18
C ASN A 38 13.38 1.59 11.72
N ALA A 39 14.55 1.44 12.35
CA ALA A 39 14.71 1.48 13.80
C ALA A 39 14.47 2.87 14.44
N GLN A 40 14.47 3.94 13.66
CA GLN A 40 14.29 5.31 14.15
C GLN A 40 12.82 5.78 14.12
N GLU A 41 11.94 5.06 13.43
CA GLU A 41 10.52 5.42 13.35
C GLU A 41 9.78 4.98 14.61
N SER A 42 9.50 5.92 15.50
CA SER A 42 8.82 5.68 16.78
C SER A 42 7.41 5.11 16.64
N ARG A 43 6.75 5.29 15.49
CA ARG A 43 5.38 4.81 15.23
C ARG A 43 5.35 3.49 14.46
N ARG A 44 6.50 2.86 14.20
CA ARG A 44 6.61 1.65 13.37
C ARG A 44 5.60 0.56 13.77
N GLU A 45 5.61 0.17 15.05
CA GLU A 45 4.76 -0.90 15.56
C GLU A 45 3.27 -0.55 15.44
N TRP A 46 2.92 0.71 15.74
CA TRP A 46 1.55 1.20 15.60
C TRP A 46 1.08 1.18 14.15
N MET A 47 1.92 1.59 13.19
CA MET A 47 1.59 1.57 11.77
C MET A 47 1.42 0.14 11.26
N LEU A 48 2.35 -0.76 11.58
CA LEU A 48 2.27 -2.17 11.18
C LEU A 48 1.01 -2.82 11.74
N TRP A 49 0.70 -2.61 13.03
CA TRP A 49 -0.53 -3.10 13.65
C TRP A 49 -1.79 -2.56 12.96
N LEU A 50 -1.80 -1.27 12.60
CA LEU A 50 -2.93 -0.65 11.91
C LEU A 50 -3.18 -1.31 10.55
N PHE A 51 -2.13 -1.52 9.76
CA PHE A 51 -2.22 -2.17 8.46
C PHE A 51 -2.61 -3.65 8.59
N GLU A 52 -2.14 -4.35 9.61
CA GLU A 52 -2.45 -5.75 9.86
C GLU A 52 -3.94 -5.91 10.19
N ARG A 53 -4.41 -5.09 11.14
CA ARG A 53 -5.83 -5.06 11.54
C ARG A 53 -6.74 -4.74 10.35
N ALA A 54 -6.31 -3.85 9.45
CA ALA A 54 -7.05 -3.57 8.23
C ALA A 54 -7.01 -4.75 7.24
N GLY A 55 -5.87 -5.43 7.11
CA GLY A 55 -5.69 -6.63 6.29
C GLY A 55 -6.58 -7.79 6.73
N GLN A 56 -6.65 -8.06 8.04
CA GLN A 56 -7.49 -9.12 8.61
C GLN A 56 -8.99 -8.95 8.30
N ARG A 57 -9.44 -7.71 8.07
CA ARG A 57 -10.85 -7.40 7.72
C ARG A 57 -11.14 -7.54 6.23
N ASN A 58 -10.15 -7.92 5.42
CA ASN A 58 -10.27 -8.00 3.98
C ASN A 58 -9.75 -9.33 3.45
N ALA A 59 -10.67 -10.16 2.93
CA ALA A 59 -10.34 -11.49 2.40
C ALA A 59 -9.39 -11.48 1.19
N HIS A 60 -9.20 -10.32 0.53
CA HIS A 60 -8.29 -10.19 -0.61
C HIS A 60 -6.83 -9.89 -0.22
N ASN A 61 -6.55 -9.68 1.07
CA ASN A 61 -5.20 -9.45 1.58
C ASN A 61 -4.71 -10.67 2.37
N THR A 62 -3.41 -10.91 2.34
CA THR A 62 -2.79 -12.01 3.11
C THR A 62 -2.44 -11.57 4.54
N THR A 63 -1.94 -10.35 4.72
CA THR A 63 -1.44 -9.88 6.02
C THR A 63 -1.78 -8.41 6.25
N TYR A 64 -1.32 -7.52 5.37
CA TYR A 64 -1.48 -6.08 5.53
C TYR A 64 -2.42 -5.50 4.48
N GLN A 65 -3.21 -4.50 4.86
CA GLN A 65 -3.87 -3.59 3.92
C GLN A 65 -3.26 -2.19 4.02
N PHE A 66 -2.46 -1.82 3.01
CA PHE A 66 -1.85 -0.49 2.92
C PHE A 66 -2.70 0.48 2.08
N TRP A 67 -3.05 0.09 0.85
CA TRP A 67 -3.91 0.87 -0.03
C TRP A 67 -5.39 0.60 0.23
N GLN A 68 -6.22 1.61 -0.04
CA GLN A 68 -7.65 1.42 -0.19
C GLN A 68 -7.96 0.62 -1.46
N GLN A 69 -8.97 -0.25 -1.40
CA GLN A 69 -9.36 -1.09 -2.53
C GLN A 69 -10.19 -0.33 -3.56
N SER A 70 -10.98 0.65 -3.14
CA SER A 70 -11.64 1.58 -4.05
C SER A 70 -10.64 2.59 -4.60
N ASN A 71 -10.89 3.06 -5.82
CA ASN A 71 -10.29 4.26 -6.39
C ASN A 71 -11.34 5.36 -6.41
#